data_AF-A0AAX3LX07-F1
#
_entry.id   AF-A0AAX3LX07-F1
#
_cell.length_a   1.000
_cell.length_b   1.000
_cell.length_c   1.000
_cell.angle_alpha   90.00
_cell.angle_beta   90.00
_cell.angle_gamma   90.00
#
_symmetry.space_group_name_H-M   'P 1'
#
loop_
_entity.id
_entity.type
_entity.pdbx_description
1 polymer ?
#
loop_
_entity_poly.entity_id
_entity_poly.type
_entity_poly.pdbx_seq_one_letter_code
_entity_poly.pdbx_strand_id
1 'polypeptide(L)'
;MKKSGILNSHIAKVLADLGHTDYIVIADIGLPVPDGVPKIDLALTYGVPSFRDVVHVISEDMEIEQITIAEEMVQQNEDTFLYMQDKFASIPLSRCSHEEFKHYCQKAKVIIRTGESRPYANCILHAGVHFGATQQ
;
A
#
# COMPACT_ATOMS: atom_id res chain seq x y z
N MET A 1 9.86 -11.70 19.90
CA MET A 1 9.31 -10.34 19.90
C MET A 1 10.23 -9.45 19.05
N LYS A 2 9.69 -8.70 18.09
CA LYS A 2 10.45 -7.85 17.15
C LYS A 2 10.80 -6.51 17.83
N LYS A 3 12.02 -6.01 17.64
CA LYS A 3 12.51 -4.75 18.25
C LYS A 3 12.15 -3.51 17.43
N SER A 4 12.13 -3.62 16.11
CA SER A 4 11.93 -2.52 15.16
C SER A 4 11.24 -3.01 13.88
N GLY A 5 10.62 -2.10 13.14
CA GLY A 5 9.83 -2.39 11.94
C GLY A 5 8.40 -2.85 12.26
N ILE A 6 7.68 -3.31 11.24
CA ILE A 6 6.26 -3.65 11.35
C ILE A 6 6.01 -4.85 12.26
N LEU A 7 5.06 -4.72 13.18
CA LEU A 7 4.78 -5.77 14.17
C LEU A 7 3.90 -6.89 13.63
N ASN A 8 3.04 -6.60 12.65
CA ASN A 8 2.18 -7.62 12.07
C ASN A 8 3.04 -8.70 11.39
N SER A 9 2.98 -9.93 11.93
CA SER A 9 3.84 -11.01 11.47
C SER A 9 3.58 -11.46 10.03
N HIS A 10 2.39 -11.22 9.49
CA HIS A 10 2.07 -11.55 8.10
C HIS A 10 2.67 -10.51 7.15
N ILE A 11 2.53 -9.22 7.48
CA ILE A 11 3.12 -8.15 6.67
C ILE A 11 4.66 -8.21 6.75
N ALA A 12 5.22 -8.44 7.95
CA ALA A 12 6.66 -8.57 8.12
C ALA A 12 7.28 -9.69 7.25
N LYS A 13 6.57 -10.80 7.05
CA LYS A 13 7.01 -11.88 6.15
C LYS A 13 7.01 -11.42 4.69
N VAL A 14 5.92 -10.76 4.26
CA VAL A 14 5.83 -10.24 2.89
C VAL A 14 6.94 -9.23 2.62
N LEU A 15 7.13 -8.25 3.49
CA LEU A 15 8.15 -7.21 3.29
C LEU A 15 9.57 -7.79 3.23
N ALA A 16 9.86 -8.83 4.01
CA ALA A 16 11.15 -9.51 3.99
C ALA A 16 11.43 -10.26 2.68
N ASP A 17 10.37 -10.65 1.96
CA ASP A 17 10.46 -11.40 0.70
C ASP A 17 10.37 -10.49 -0.56
N LEU A 18 10.15 -9.18 -0.40
CA LEU A 18 10.07 -8.25 -1.54
C LEU A 18 11.43 -8.12 -2.24
N GLY A 19 11.44 -8.37 -3.55
CA GLY A 19 12.52 -7.97 -4.44
C GLY A 19 12.26 -6.61 -5.09
N HIS A 20 13.27 -6.07 -5.77
CA HIS A 20 13.12 -4.86 -6.59
C HIS A 20 11.95 -5.05 -7.58
N THR A 21 11.11 -4.02 -7.76
CA THR A 21 9.94 -3.98 -8.66
C THR A 21 8.73 -4.82 -8.23
N ASP A 22 8.86 -5.62 -7.17
CA ASP A 22 7.69 -6.24 -6.55
C ASP A 22 6.78 -5.15 -5.97
N TYR A 23 5.48 -5.43 -5.86
CA TYR A 23 4.57 -4.48 -5.27
C TYR A 23 3.50 -5.13 -4.43
N ILE A 24 3.01 -4.34 -3.48
CA ILE A 24 1.91 -4.68 -2.59
C ILE A 24 0.78 -3.66 -2.77
N VAL A 25 -0.43 -4.06 -2.41
CA VAL A 25 -1.61 -3.18 -2.43
C VAL A 25 -2.07 -2.96 -1.00
N ILE A 26 -2.36 -1.70 -0.66
CA ILE A 26 -3.13 -1.35 0.54
C ILE A 26 -4.50 -0.91 0.06
N ALA A 27 -5.54 -1.51 0.63
CA ALA A 27 -6.89 -1.42 0.09
C ALA A 27 -7.93 -1.01 1.12
N ASP A 28 -8.97 -0.33 0.64
CA ASP A 28 -10.22 -0.11 1.36
C ASP A 28 -11.01 -1.43 1.53
N ILE A 29 -12.14 -1.37 2.23
CA ILE A 29 -12.99 -2.55 2.46
C ILE A 29 -13.62 -3.11 1.18
N GLY A 30 -13.71 -2.34 0.10
CA GLY A 30 -14.50 -2.64 -1.10
C GLY A 30 -13.68 -3.20 -2.26
N LEU A 31 -12.36 -3.03 -2.28
CA LEU A 31 -11.52 -3.52 -3.38
C LEU A 31 -11.59 -5.05 -3.51
N PRO A 32 -11.93 -5.59 -4.69
CA PRO A 32 -11.92 -7.03 -4.92
C PRO A 32 -10.49 -7.58 -4.90
N VAL A 33 -10.31 -8.74 -4.26
CA VAL A 33 -9.05 -9.48 -4.29
C VAL A 33 -9.11 -10.54 -5.38
N PRO A 34 -8.24 -10.50 -6.40
CA PRO A 34 -8.21 -11.52 -7.44
C PRO A 34 -7.85 -12.91 -6.89
N ASP A 35 -8.35 -13.96 -7.55
CA ASP A 35 -8.04 -15.35 -7.18
C ASP A 35 -6.53 -15.61 -7.24
N GLY A 36 -6.01 -16.31 -6.23
CA GLY A 36 -4.57 -16.64 -6.12
C GLY A 36 -3.71 -15.53 -5.52
N VAL A 37 -4.22 -14.30 -5.35
CA VAL A 37 -3.48 -13.21 -4.71
C VAL A 37 -3.66 -13.29 -3.19
N PRO A 38 -2.58 -13.34 -2.39
CA PRO A 38 -2.68 -13.37 -0.94
C PRO A 38 -3.42 -12.15 -0.38
N LYS A 39 -4.31 -12.38 0.60
CA LYS A 39 -5.01 -11.32 1.35
C LYS A 39 -4.56 -11.31 2.81
N ILE A 40 -4.15 -10.14 3.29
CA ILE A 40 -4.01 -9.86 4.73
C ILE A 40 -5.17 -8.94 5.12
N ASP A 41 -6.17 -9.48 5.81
CA ASP A 41 -7.32 -8.71 6.25
C ASP A 41 -7.08 -8.15 7.66
N LEU A 42 -6.94 -6.83 7.77
CA LEU A 42 -6.74 -6.13 9.05
C LEU A 42 -8.03 -5.49 9.56
N ALA A 43 -9.10 -5.48 8.76
CA ALA A 43 -10.32 -4.75 9.09
C ALA A 43 -10.98 -5.33 10.36
N LEU A 44 -11.07 -4.51 11.40
CA LEU A 44 -11.78 -4.85 12.64
C LEU A 44 -13.20 -4.32 12.62
N THR A 45 -13.37 -3.10 12.13
CA THR A 45 -14.65 -2.41 11.92
C THR A 45 -14.44 -1.26 10.94
N TYR A 46 -15.51 -0.54 10.58
CA TYR A 46 -15.41 0.63 9.69
C TYR A 46 -14.43 1.67 10.25
N GLY A 47 -13.49 2.08 9.41
CA GLY A 47 -12.41 3.01 9.71
C GLY A 47 -11.25 2.44 10.53
N VAL A 48 -11.26 1.15 10.91
CA VAL A 48 -10.26 0.59 11.84
C VAL A 48 -9.62 -0.71 11.33
N PRO A 49 -8.29 -0.74 11.13
CA PRO A 49 -7.40 0.43 11.05
C PRO A 49 -7.73 1.29 9.82
N SER A 50 -7.41 2.58 9.86
CA SER A 50 -7.64 3.45 8.70
C SER A 50 -6.61 3.16 7.60
N PHE A 51 -6.91 3.59 6.37
CA PHE A 51 -5.98 3.47 5.26
C PHE A 51 -4.66 4.20 5.56
N ARG A 52 -4.75 5.41 6.13
CA ARG A 52 -3.60 6.23 6.49
C ARG A 52 -2.71 5.58 7.54
N ASP A 53 -3.28 4.94 8.56
CA ASP A 53 -2.50 4.24 9.59
C ASP A 53 -1.67 3.12 8.98
N VAL A 54 -2.28 2.33 8.09
CA VAL A 54 -1.63 1.19 7.45
C VAL A 54 -0.57 1.65 6.44
N VAL A 55 -0.87 2.65 5.61
CA VAL A 55 0.12 3.27 4.70
C VAL A 55 1.31 3.81 5.48
N HIS A 56 1.05 4.57 6.56
CA HIS A 56 2.11 5.13 7.39
C HIS A 56 3.04 4.04 7.91
N VAL A 57 2.50 3.04 8.63
CA VAL A 57 3.33 1.99 9.26
C VAL A 57 4.10 1.16 8.23
N ILE A 58 3.52 0.88 7.06
CA ILE A 58 4.22 0.15 5.99
C ILE A 58 5.33 0.99 5.37
N SER A 59 5.08 2.29 5.13
CA SER A 59 6.08 3.18 4.52
C SER A 59 7.32 3.42 5.37
N GLU A 60 7.26 3.18 6.68
CA GLU A 60 8.42 3.27 7.57
C GLU A 60 9.33 2.02 7.52
N ASP A 61 8.85 0.88 6.99
CA ASP A 61 9.58 -0.40 6.96
C ASP A 61 9.80 -0.95 5.53
N MET A 62 9.23 -0.29 4.52
CA MET A 62 9.34 -0.67 3.11
C MET A 62 10.12 0.40 2.33
N GLU A 63 11.13 -0.02 1.57
CA GLU A 63 11.78 0.84 0.57
C GLU A 63 10.84 0.99 -0.64
N ILE A 64 10.43 2.23 -0.96
CA ILE A 64 9.42 2.50 -1.99
C ILE A 64 10.02 3.40 -3.07
N GLU A 65 9.95 2.95 -4.33
CA GLU A 65 10.44 3.75 -5.47
C GLU A 65 9.33 4.46 -6.24
N GLN A 66 8.09 3.97 -6.17
CA GLN A 66 6.95 4.53 -6.87
C GLN A 66 5.64 4.19 -6.15
N ILE A 67 4.66 5.10 -6.28
CA ILE A 67 3.28 4.90 -5.86
C ILE A 67 2.37 4.87 -7.09
N THR A 68 1.33 4.04 -7.08
CA THR A 68 0.22 4.13 -8.03
C THR A 68 -1.12 4.23 -7.29
N ILE A 69 -1.97 5.16 -7.70
CA ILE A 69 -3.36 5.31 -7.22
C ILE A 69 -4.33 5.31 -8.40
N ALA A 70 -5.62 5.07 -8.12
CA ALA A 70 -6.67 5.29 -9.10
C ALA A 70 -6.96 6.80 -9.25
N GLU A 71 -7.15 7.31 -10.47
CA GLU A 71 -7.45 8.72 -10.77
C GLU A 71 -8.72 9.19 -10.03
N GLU A 72 -9.69 8.29 -9.87
CA GLU A 72 -10.94 8.53 -9.16
C GLU A 72 -10.73 8.96 -7.70
N MET A 73 -9.60 8.56 -7.07
CA MET A 73 -9.24 9.03 -5.73
C MET A 73 -9.13 10.56 -5.68
N VAL A 74 -8.58 11.19 -6.72
CA VAL A 74 -8.37 12.65 -6.79
C VAL A 74 -9.71 13.39 -6.74
N GLN A 75 -10.73 12.85 -7.40
CA GLN A 75 -12.04 13.51 -7.56
C GLN A 75 -13.03 13.13 -6.46
N GLN A 76 -12.95 11.90 -5.95
CA GLN A 76 -13.97 11.34 -5.06
C GLN A 76 -13.48 11.15 -3.62
N ASN A 77 -12.18 11.33 -3.38
CA ASN A 77 -11.56 11.17 -2.07
C ASN A 77 -10.32 12.09 -1.93
N GLU A 78 -10.52 13.38 -2.20
CA GLU A 78 -9.49 14.42 -2.20
C GLU A 78 -8.65 14.39 -0.90
N ASP A 79 -9.29 14.20 0.26
CA ASP A 79 -8.61 14.08 1.54
C ASP A 79 -7.57 12.95 1.56
N THR A 80 -7.88 11.78 1.00
CA THR A 80 -6.92 10.67 0.92
C THR A 80 -5.84 10.95 -0.09
N PHE A 81 -6.19 11.58 -1.22
CA PHE A 81 -5.22 11.98 -2.23
C PHE A 81 -4.19 12.99 -1.68
N LEU A 82 -4.65 14.03 -0.99
CA LEU A 82 -3.77 15.03 -0.38
C LEU A 82 -2.82 14.40 0.66
N TYR A 83 -3.33 13.47 1.47
CA TYR A 83 -2.48 12.69 2.38
C TYR A 83 -1.40 11.89 1.63
N MET A 84 -1.75 11.20 0.54
CA MET A 84 -0.79 10.43 -0.25
C MET A 84 0.26 11.34 -0.90
N GLN A 85 -0.15 12.49 -1.41
CA GLN A 85 0.75 13.46 -2.02
C GLN A 85 1.74 14.04 -0.99
N ASP A 86 1.26 14.37 0.22
CA ASP A 86 2.11 14.90 1.29
C ASP A 86 3.07 13.84 1.84
N LYS A 87 2.56 12.65 2.18
CA LYS A 87 3.35 11.55 2.74
C LYS A 87 4.46 11.08 1.80
N PHE A 88 4.22 11.14 0.49
CA PHE A 88 5.13 10.66 -0.55
C PHE A 88 5.64 11.79 -1.46
N ALA A 89 5.76 13.01 -0.95
CA ALA A 89 6.14 14.19 -1.76
C ALA A 89 7.45 14.03 -2.56
N SER A 90 8.39 13.19 -2.08
CA SER A 90 9.66 12.89 -2.74
C SER A 90 9.66 11.61 -3.59
N ILE A 91 8.55 10.88 -3.65
CA ILE A 91 8.42 9.62 -4.38
C ILE A 91 7.49 9.83 -5.58
N PRO A 92 7.86 9.38 -6.79
CA PRO A 92 6.98 9.42 -7.95
C PRO A 92 5.59 8.81 -7.66
N LEU A 93 4.55 9.62 -7.85
CA LEU A 93 3.16 9.19 -7.75
C LEU A 93 2.53 9.18 -9.14
N SER A 94 2.23 7.97 -9.60
CA SER A 94 1.52 7.70 -10.85
C SER A 94 0.02 7.49 -10.62
N ARG A 95 -0.77 7.74 -11.65
CA ARG A 95 -2.22 7.54 -11.64
C ARG A 95 -2.62 6.63 -12.79
N CYS A 96 -3.63 5.81 -12.56
CA CYS A 96 -4.26 4.99 -13.59
C CYS A 96 -5.77 4.98 -13.39
N SER A 97 -6.52 4.44 -14.35
CA SER A 97 -7.96 4.20 -14.13
C SER A 97 -8.18 3.12 -13.06
N HIS A 98 -9.34 3.13 -12.40
CA HIS A 98 -9.66 2.06 -11.43
C HIS A 98 -9.69 0.65 -12.06
N GLU A 99 -10.03 0.54 -13.35
CA GLU A 99 -9.95 -0.74 -14.07
C GLU A 99 -8.51 -1.22 -14.25
N GLU A 100 -7.59 -0.33 -14.64
CA GLU A 100 -6.16 -0.65 -14.70
C GLU A 100 -5.59 -0.96 -13.32
N PHE A 101 -6.02 -0.25 -12.26
CA PHE A 101 -5.65 -0.55 -10.89
C PHE A 101 -6.02 -2.00 -10.50
N LYS A 102 -7.23 -2.45 -10.85
CA LYS A 102 -7.65 -3.84 -10.64
C LYS A 102 -6.84 -4.83 -11.46
N HIS A 103 -6.33 -4.43 -12.63
CA HIS A 103 -5.41 -5.27 -13.41
C HIS A 103 -4.07 -5.45 -12.69
N TYR A 104 -3.50 -4.39 -12.11
CA TYR A 104 -2.30 -4.50 -11.27
C TYR A 104 -2.50 -5.44 -10.08
N CYS A 105 -3.68 -5.41 -9.45
CA CYS A 105 -3.98 -6.27 -8.30
C CYS A 105 -3.73 -7.76 -8.57
N GLN A 106 -3.82 -8.21 -9.82
CA GLN A 106 -3.61 -9.61 -10.21
C GLN A 106 -2.17 -10.11 -10.02
N LYS A 107 -1.18 -9.21 -10.01
CA LYS A 107 0.24 -9.58 -9.85
C LYS A 107 0.85 -9.03 -8.56
N ALA A 108 0.04 -8.41 -7.70
CA ALA A 108 0.50 -7.96 -6.39
C ALA A 108 0.97 -9.15 -5.54
N LYS A 109 2.01 -8.94 -4.73
CA LYS A 109 2.46 -9.98 -3.78
C LYS A 109 1.46 -10.21 -2.67
N VAL A 110 0.72 -9.17 -2.31
CA VAL A 110 -0.35 -9.22 -1.31
C VAL A 110 -1.28 -8.03 -1.49
N ILE A 111 -2.54 -8.22 -1.11
CA ILE A 111 -3.49 -7.13 -0.86
C ILE A 111 -3.77 -7.06 0.64
N ILE A 112 -3.45 -5.92 1.23
CA ILE A 112 -3.63 -5.63 2.65
C ILE A 112 -4.92 -4.82 2.79
N ARG A 113 -5.98 -5.47 3.26
CA ARG A 113 -7.30 -4.85 3.42
C ARG A 113 -7.36 -4.12 4.76
N THR A 114 -7.75 -2.86 4.71
CA THR A 114 -7.94 -1.98 5.87
C THR A 114 -9.43 -1.88 6.22
N GLY A 115 -9.74 -1.21 7.33
CA GLY A 115 -11.11 -0.86 7.68
C GLY A 115 -11.65 0.37 6.92
N GLU A 116 -10.84 1.02 6.08
CA GLU A 116 -11.22 2.27 5.41
C GLU A 116 -12.46 2.10 4.52
N SER A 117 -13.40 3.02 4.66
CA SER A 117 -14.69 2.99 3.96
C SER A 117 -14.88 4.17 3.00
N ARG A 118 -13.90 5.07 2.89
CA ARG A 118 -13.90 6.12 1.86
C ARG A 118 -13.61 5.52 0.48
N PRO A 119 -14.24 6.04 -0.59
CA PRO A 119 -14.13 5.48 -1.92
C PRO A 119 -12.70 5.60 -2.47
N TYR A 120 -12.24 4.59 -3.20
CA TYR A 120 -10.92 4.58 -3.86
C TYR A 120 -9.73 4.78 -2.91
N ALA A 121 -9.85 4.47 -1.62
CA ALA A 121 -8.73 4.53 -0.68
C ALA A 121 -7.84 3.29 -0.86
N ASN A 122 -7.21 3.20 -2.04
CA ASN A 122 -6.35 2.11 -2.46
C ASN A 122 -5.07 2.68 -3.06
N CYS A 123 -3.92 2.08 -2.74
CA CYS A 123 -2.66 2.40 -3.39
C CYS A 123 -1.82 1.14 -3.65
N ILE A 124 -0.96 1.24 -4.65
CA ILE A 124 0.09 0.27 -4.94
C ILE A 124 1.41 0.90 -4.50
N LEU A 125 2.17 0.16 -3.68
CA LEU A 125 3.52 0.54 -3.29
C LEU A 125 4.50 -0.36 -4.04
N HIS A 126 5.33 0.24 -4.89
CA HIS A 126 6.36 -0.46 -5.67
C HIS A 126 7.67 -0.47 -4.89
N ALA A 127 8.22 -1.66 -4.68
CA ALA A 127 9.44 -1.87 -3.91
C ALA A 127 10.66 -1.31 -4.67
N GLY A 128 11.39 -0.42 -4.01
CA GLY A 128 12.67 0.08 -4.47
C GLY A 128 13.83 -0.84 -4.10
N VAL A 129 15.05 -0.30 -4.18
CA VAL A 129 16.28 -1.01 -3.77
C VAL A 129 17.02 -0.19 -2.73
N HIS A 130 17.30 -0.83 -1.60
CA HIS A 130 18.19 -0.30 -0.58
C HIS A 130 19.48 -1.14 -0.55
N PHE A 131 20.58 -0.60 -1.08
CA PHE A 131 21.89 -1.30 -1.14
C PHE A 131 22.64 -1.40 0.20
N GLY A 132 21.98 -1.03 1.31
CA GLY A 132 22.64 -0.80 2.60
C GLY A 132 23.19 0.62 2.69
N ALA A 133 23.44 1.11 3.90
CA ALA A 133 24.03 2.44 4.06
C ALA A 133 25.43 2.48 3.44
N THR A 134 25.65 3.33 2.44
CA THR A 134 26.97 3.90 2.21
C THR A 134 27.27 4.73 3.46
N GLN A 135 28.17 4.26 4.32
CA GLN A 135 28.74 5.11 5.36
C GLN A 135 29.43 6.29 4.63
N GLN A 136 28.89 7.50 4.79
CA GLN A 136 29.67 8.73 4.72
C GLN A 136 29.84 9.25 6.14
#